data_AF-A0A257WW46-F1
#
_entry.id   AF-A0A257WW46-F1
#
_cell.length_a   1.000
_cell.length_b   1.000
_cell.length_c   1.000
_cell.angle_alpha   90.00
_cell.angle_beta   90.00
_cell.angle_gamma   90.00
#
_symmetry.space_group_name_H-M   'P 1'
#
loop_
_entity.id
_entity.type
_entity.pdbx_description
1 polymer ?
#
loop_
_entity_poly.entity_id
_entity_poly.type
_entity_poly.pdbx_seq_one_letter_code
_entity_poly.pdbx_strand_id
1 'polypeptide(L)'
;PGAPADHLTSVGGTLLDNTAQMSALEWLTAGATGSYGTVIEPCNHLQKFPHPGILMSLYAEGDTLIEAYWKSVAWPGEGVFIGEPLARPFGTRAVRDEAGWWVESYSATGRRAVIEMARSVVGPYRAVQQLMLPAGFARQRLKVDRGVGAVRVR
;
A
#
# COMPACT_ATOMS: atom_id res chain seq x y z
N PRO A 1 -7.99 8.85 2.69
CA PRO A 1 -7.91 7.47 3.24
C PRO A 1 -6.63 6.77 2.74
N GLY A 2 -5.91 6.07 3.62
CA GLY A 2 -4.66 5.38 3.30
C GLY A 2 -3.38 6.03 3.85
N ALA A 3 -3.44 7.11 4.62
CA ALA A 3 -2.22 7.77 5.08
C ALA A 3 -1.56 6.99 6.25
N PRO A 4 -0.29 6.57 6.14
CA PRO A 4 0.48 6.16 7.31
C PRO A 4 1.00 7.37 8.09
N ALA A 5 1.19 7.20 9.39
CA ALA A 5 1.88 8.18 10.21
C ALA A 5 2.64 7.49 11.34
N ASP A 6 3.90 7.88 11.54
CA ASP A 6 4.80 7.29 12.52
C ASP A 6 5.55 8.38 13.28
N HIS A 7 6.11 8.01 14.42
CA HIS A 7 7.00 8.87 15.19
C HIS A 7 8.20 8.05 15.70
N LEU A 8 9.33 8.72 15.91
CA LEU A 8 10.57 8.08 16.33
C LEU A 8 10.70 8.13 17.86
N THR A 9 9.99 7.24 18.53
CA THR A 9 10.03 7.10 20.00
C THR A 9 10.37 5.65 20.36
N SER A 10 11.01 5.43 21.51
CA SER A 10 11.50 4.12 21.93
C SER A 10 10.37 3.15 22.31
N VAL A 11 9.23 3.67 22.79
CA VAL A 11 8.09 2.87 23.28
C VAL A 11 6.76 3.26 22.63
N GLY A 12 6.78 3.88 21.45
CA GLY A 12 5.55 4.22 20.71
C GLY A 12 4.66 3.00 20.41
N GLY A 13 5.25 1.81 20.33
CA GLY A 13 4.53 0.54 20.17
C GLY A 13 3.96 -0.04 21.47
N THR A 14 4.28 0.51 22.63
CA THR A 14 3.64 0.14 23.90
C THR A 14 2.24 0.75 23.93
N LEU A 15 1.25 -0.01 23.46
CA LEU A 15 -0.03 0.57 23.04
C LEU A 15 -0.90 1.12 24.18
N LEU A 16 -0.97 0.42 25.32
CA LEU A 16 -1.96 0.71 26.37
C LEU A 16 -1.36 1.30 27.66
N ASP A 17 -0.11 0.97 27.99
CA ASP A 17 0.51 1.29 29.29
C ASP A 17 1.70 2.27 29.17
N ASN A 18 1.80 3.00 28.06
CA ASN A 18 2.86 3.98 27.85
C ASN A 18 2.51 5.32 28.50
N THR A 19 3.29 5.72 29.52
CA THR A 19 3.10 6.97 30.26
C THR A 19 4.18 8.01 29.96
N ALA A 20 5.22 7.66 29.20
CA ALA A 20 6.39 8.52 28.97
C ALA A 20 6.45 9.13 27.56
N GLN A 21 5.98 8.40 26.55
CA GLN A 21 5.99 8.83 25.15
C GLN A 21 4.60 8.68 24.55
N MET A 22 4.37 9.35 23.41
CA MET A 22 3.11 9.20 22.68
C MET A 22 2.95 7.75 22.21
N SER A 23 1.77 7.17 22.40
CA SER A 23 1.41 5.86 21.81
C SER A 23 1.18 6.00 20.30
N ALA A 24 1.54 5.00 19.51
CA ALA A 24 1.25 4.96 18.08
C ALA A 24 -0.27 4.96 17.79
N LEU A 25 -1.10 4.57 18.77
CA LEU A 25 -2.56 4.68 18.68
C LEU A 25 -3.04 6.13 18.49
N GLU A 26 -2.29 7.12 18.96
CA GLU A 26 -2.66 8.53 18.77
C GLU A 26 -2.72 8.91 17.29
N TRP A 27 -1.87 8.30 16.44
CA TRP A 27 -1.95 8.51 15.00
C TRP A 27 -3.25 7.99 14.40
N LEU A 28 -3.72 6.83 14.85
CA LEU A 28 -4.99 6.25 14.38
C LEU A 28 -6.17 7.10 14.86
N THR A 29 -6.14 7.57 16.11
CA THR A 29 -7.15 8.51 16.65
C THR A 29 -7.19 9.82 15.85
N ALA A 30 -6.04 10.28 15.38
CA ALA A 30 -5.92 11.43 14.49
C ALA A 30 -6.31 11.15 13.01
N GLY A 31 -6.70 9.91 12.68
CA GLY A 31 -7.18 9.53 11.35
C GLY A 31 -6.16 8.88 10.41
N ALA A 32 -4.97 8.52 10.92
CA ALA A 32 -4.03 7.69 10.17
C ALA A 32 -4.64 6.31 9.90
N THR A 33 -4.35 5.75 8.72
CA THR A 33 -4.81 4.42 8.32
C THR A 33 -3.97 3.30 8.94
N GLY A 34 -2.71 3.60 9.24
CA GLY A 34 -1.85 2.71 10.00
C GLY A 34 -0.66 3.45 10.57
N SER A 35 0.00 2.78 11.51
CA SER A 35 1.19 3.27 12.19
C SER A 35 2.06 2.10 12.62
N TYR A 36 3.31 2.38 12.92
CA TYR A 36 4.28 1.45 13.46
C TYR A 36 5.02 2.08 14.63
N GLY A 37 5.21 1.32 15.71
CA GLY A 37 5.96 1.76 16.88
C GLY A 37 6.82 0.64 17.47
N THR A 38 7.92 1.01 18.13
CA THR A 38 8.79 0.05 18.83
C THR A 38 8.29 -0.24 20.24
N VAL A 39 8.45 -1.47 20.72
CA VAL A 39 7.89 -1.92 22.02
C VAL A 39 8.92 -2.03 23.15
N ILE A 40 10.22 -1.94 22.87
CA ILE A 40 11.28 -2.12 23.87
C ILE A 40 12.44 -1.12 23.69
N GLU A 41 12.94 -0.64 24.82
CA GLU A 41 14.14 0.20 24.94
C GLU A 41 15.39 -0.70 25.08
N PRO A 42 16.55 -0.32 24.49
CA PRO A 42 17.36 0.70 25.16
C PRO A 42 17.83 1.87 24.28
N CYS A 43 17.55 1.87 22.97
CA CYS A 43 18.02 2.89 22.03
C CYS A 43 17.09 2.97 20.82
N ASN A 44 16.79 4.19 20.35
CA ASN A 44 16.03 4.48 19.14
C ASN A 44 16.86 4.27 17.86
N HIS A 45 17.49 3.09 17.73
CA HIS A 45 18.23 2.72 16.54
C HIS A 45 17.36 2.86 15.29
N LEU A 46 17.83 3.63 14.31
CA LEU A 46 17.08 3.94 13.08
C LEU A 46 16.57 2.67 12.36
N GLN A 47 17.30 1.57 12.47
CA GLN A 47 16.97 0.28 11.86
C GLN A 47 15.67 -0.34 12.39
N LYS A 48 15.23 0.04 13.60
CA LYS A 48 13.97 -0.44 14.19
C LYS A 48 12.75 0.30 13.65
N PHE A 49 12.95 1.42 12.95
CA PHE A 49 11.89 2.26 12.41
C PHE A 49 11.75 2.09 10.91
N PRO A 50 10.57 2.38 10.34
CA PRO A 50 10.38 2.38 8.90
C PRO A 50 11.25 3.46 8.27
N HIS A 51 12.03 3.09 7.25
CA HIS A 51 12.71 4.08 6.42
C HIS A 51 11.68 4.81 5.55
N PRO A 52 11.44 6.12 5.74
CA PRO A 52 10.31 6.81 5.11
C PRO A 52 10.39 6.77 3.59
N GLY A 53 11.58 6.93 3.01
CA GLY A 53 11.76 6.85 1.57
C GLY A 53 11.44 5.47 0.97
N ILE A 54 11.67 4.38 1.72
CA ILE A 54 11.38 3.02 1.23
C ILE A 54 9.89 2.75 1.38
N LEU A 55 9.32 3.07 2.55
CA LEU A 55 7.89 2.92 2.82
C LEU A 55 7.05 3.69 1.79
N MET A 56 7.33 4.99 1.60
CA MET A 56 6.60 5.82 0.64
C MET A 56 6.72 5.29 -0.79
N SER A 57 7.92 4.88 -1.21
CA SER A 57 8.14 4.38 -2.57
C SER A 57 7.36 3.09 -2.84
N LEU A 58 7.45 2.11 -1.95
CA LEU A 58 6.76 0.83 -2.09
C LEU A 58 5.24 0.99 -2.03
N TYR A 59 4.78 1.80 -1.09
CA TYR A 59 3.35 2.05 -0.95
C TYR A 59 2.77 2.76 -2.16
N ALA A 60 3.52 3.71 -2.74
CA ALA A 60 3.14 4.40 -3.96
C ALA A 60 3.18 3.48 -5.20
N GLU A 61 4.11 2.52 -5.29
CA GLU A 61 4.11 1.46 -6.32
C GLU A 61 2.97 0.45 -6.16
N GLY A 62 2.18 0.60 -5.09
CA GLY A 62 0.97 -0.16 -4.88
C GLY A 62 1.19 -1.45 -4.10
N ASP A 63 2.19 -1.52 -3.22
CA ASP A 63 2.16 -2.49 -2.13
C ASP A 63 0.99 -2.19 -1.17
N THR A 64 0.50 -3.20 -0.46
CA THR A 64 -0.37 -2.97 0.70
C THR A 64 0.41 -2.28 1.81
N LEU A 65 -0.29 -1.63 2.74
CA LEU A 65 0.38 -0.85 3.78
C LEU A 65 1.30 -1.73 4.64
N ILE A 66 0.85 -2.94 5.00
CA ILE A 66 1.69 -3.88 5.77
C ILE A 66 2.93 -4.34 4.99
N GLU A 67 2.81 -4.60 3.69
CA GLU A 67 3.95 -5.01 2.85
C GLU A 67 4.99 -3.88 2.77
N ALA A 68 4.54 -2.63 2.61
CA ALA A 68 5.42 -1.47 2.60
C ALA A 68 6.16 -1.29 3.93
N TYR A 69 5.47 -1.45 5.07
CA TYR A 69 6.12 -1.42 6.39
C TYR A 69 7.16 -2.52 6.53
N TRP A 70 6.80 -3.78 6.27
CA TRP A 70 7.68 -4.94 6.47
C TRP A 70 8.96 -4.89 5.62
N LYS A 71 8.90 -4.25 4.45
CA LYS A 71 10.05 -4.05 3.56
C LYS A 71 10.86 -2.80 3.92
N SER A 72 10.32 -1.89 4.73
CA SER A 72 10.96 -0.62 5.09
C SER A 72 11.68 -0.63 6.44
N VAL A 73 11.43 -1.63 7.28
CA VAL A 73 12.05 -1.77 8.60
C VAL A 73 13.16 -2.82 8.54
N ALA A 74 14.38 -2.44 8.87
CA ALA A 74 15.51 -3.37 8.83
C ALA A 74 15.47 -4.38 9.99
N TRP A 75 15.07 -3.94 11.18
CA TRP A 75 15.01 -4.75 12.41
C TRP A 75 13.58 -4.76 12.99
N PRO A 76 12.64 -5.52 12.41
CA PRO A 76 11.23 -5.48 12.79
C PRO A 76 10.90 -6.27 14.07
N GLY A 77 11.86 -7.01 14.65
CA GLY A 77 11.61 -7.94 15.76
C GLY A 77 11.04 -7.32 17.04
N GLU A 78 11.18 -6.00 17.20
CA GLU A 78 10.72 -5.24 18.37
C GLU A 78 9.71 -4.14 17.98
N GLY A 79 9.04 -4.34 16.85
CA GLY A 79 8.04 -3.44 16.31
C GLY A 79 6.64 -4.00 16.37
N VAL A 80 5.66 -3.09 16.41
CA VAL A 80 4.25 -3.43 16.20
C VAL A 80 3.67 -2.53 15.12
N PHE A 81 3.05 -3.16 14.12
CA PHE A 81 2.17 -2.49 13.17
C PHE A 81 0.74 -2.46 13.71
N ILE A 82 0.06 -1.34 13.53
CA ILE A 82 -1.36 -1.14 13.89
C ILE A 82 -2.10 -0.45 12.75
N GLY A 83 -3.39 -0.75 12.57
CA GLY A 83 -4.25 -0.15 11.56
C GLY A 83 -4.76 -1.15 10.51
N GLU A 84 -5.07 -0.66 9.31
CA GLU A 84 -5.62 -1.47 8.21
C GLU A 84 -4.50 -2.05 7.31
N PRO A 85 -4.16 -3.34 7.44
CA PRO A 85 -3.01 -3.92 6.74
C PRO A 85 -3.17 -3.95 5.23
N LEU A 86 -4.41 -4.14 4.72
CA LEU A 86 -4.68 -4.28 3.28
C LEU A 86 -4.96 -2.94 2.59
N ALA A 87 -4.82 -1.81 3.30
CA ALA A 87 -4.95 -0.49 2.71
C ALA A 87 -3.97 -0.38 1.52
N ARG A 88 -4.50 -0.08 0.34
CA ARG A 88 -3.74 -0.05 -0.93
C ARG A 88 -4.25 1.06 -1.87
N PRO A 89 -4.25 2.33 -1.45
CA PRO A 89 -4.87 3.45 -2.18
C PRO A 89 -4.14 3.77 -3.50
N PHE A 90 -2.85 3.47 -3.61
CA PHE A 90 -2.03 3.72 -4.80
C PHE A 90 -1.87 2.48 -5.69
N GLY A 91 -2.53 1.37 -5.33
CA GLY A 91 -2.53 0.14 -6.11
C GLY A 91 -3.10 0.35 -7.50
N THR A 92 -2.46 -0.25 -8.50
CA THR A 92 -3.01 -0.29 -9.85
C THR A 92 -4.34 -1.02 -9.85
N ARG A 93 -5.38 -0.39 -10.41
CA ARG A 93 -6.74 -0.92 -10.42
C ARG A 93 -7.38 -0.78 -11.80
N ALA A 94 -8.20 -1.78 -12.15
CA ALA A 94 -9.11 -1.66 -13.27
C ALA A 94 -10.44 -1.09 -12.79
N VAL A 95 -10.91 -0.03 -13.42
CA VAL A 95 -12.20 0.61 -13.10
C VAL A 95 -13.09 0.60 -14.34
N ARG A 96 -14.41 0.53 -14.14
CA ARG A 96 -15.39 0.57 -15.22
C ARG A 96 -16.35 1.73 -15.00
N ASP A 97 -16.56 2.52 -16.03
CA ASP A 97 -17.62 3.52 -16.12
C ASP A 97 -18.47 3.28 -17.38
N GLU A 98 -19.35 4.22 -17.71
CA GLU A 98 -20.21 4.17 -18.89
C GLU A 98 -19.42 4.16 -20.21
N ALA A 99 -18.23 4.77 -20.23
CA ALA A 99 -17.36 4.81 -21.41
C ALA A 99 -16.54 3.52 -21.59
N GLY A 100 -16.42 2.70 -20.55
CA GLY A 100 -15.82 1.37 -20.63
C GLY A 100 -14.83 1.10 -19.51
N TRP A 101 -13.84 0.26 -19.81
CA TRP A 101 -12.81 -0.14 -18.85
C TRP A 101 -11.59 0.78 -18.93
N TRP A 102 -11.03 1.07 -17.76
CA TRP A 102 -9.86 1.90 -17.57
C TRP A 102 -8.89 1.21 -16.62
N VAL A 103 -7.61 1.47 -16.80
CA VAL A 103 -6.58 1.19 -15.79
C VAL A 103 -6.18 2.51 -15.17
N GLU A 104 -6.29 2.58 -13.85
CA GLU A 104 -5.71 3.64 -13.04
C GLU A 104 -4.49 3.09 -12.33
N SER A 105 -3.37 3.80 -12.45
CA SER A 105 -2.10 3.38 -11.86
C SER A 105 -1.36 4.56 -11.27
N TYR A 106 -0.56 4.27 -10.24
CA TYR A 106 0.58 5.08 -9.84
C TYR A 106 1.84 4.22 -10.02
N SER A 107 2.91 4.81 -10.55
CA SER A 107 4.24 4.18 -10.57
C SER A 107 5.30 5.26 -10.50
N ALA A 108 6.39 5.04 -9.77
CA ALA A 108 7.47 6.01 -9.64
C ALA A 108 8.28 6.13 -10.95
N THR A 109 8.56 5.01 -11.61
CA THR A 109 9.40 4.97 -12.83
C THR A 109 8.65 4.49 -14.07
N GLY A 110 7.39 4.08 -13.91
CA GLY A 110 6.64 3.39 -14.95
C GLY A 110 7.01 1.91 -15.00
N ARG A 111 6.00 1.05 -15.25
CA ARG A 111 6.19 -0.40 -15.22
C ARG A 111 5.27 -1.11 -16.21
N ARG A 112 5.74 -2.24 -16.74
CA ARG A 112 4.91 -3.11 -17.57
C ARG A 112 3.92 -3.83 -16.67
N ALA A 113 2.67 -3.89 -17.10
CA ALA A 113 1.64 -4.66 -16.44
C ALA A 113 0.93 -5.57 -17.44
N VAL A 114 0.44 -6.70 -16.95
CA VAL A 114 -0.37 -7.65 -17.69
C VAL A 114 -1.84 -7.39 -17.35
N ILE A 115 -2.63 -7.16 -18.38
CA ILE A 115 -4.08 -7.10 -18.27
C ILE A 115 -4.61 -8.52 -18.43
N GLU A 116 -5.34 -8.97 -17.41
CA GLU A 116 -6.01 -10.24 -17.41
C GLU A 116 -7.53 -10.03 -17.35
N MET A 117 -8.28 -10.82 -18.12
CA MET A 117 -9.73 -10.66 -18.25
C MET A 117 -10.46 -11.97 -17.98
N ALA A 118 -11.70 -11.84 -17.51
CA ALA A 118 -12.61 -12.96 -17.29
C ALA A 118 -14.06 -12.56 -17.63
N ARG A 119 -14.91 -13.57 -17.84
CA ARG A 119 -16.36 -13.37 -18.03
C ARG A 119 -17.10 -13.06 -16.72
N SER A 120 -16.48 -13.34 -15.57
CA SER A 120 -17.00 -13.03 -14.24
C SER A 120 -15.86 -12.64 -13.31
N VAL A 121 -16.18 -12.04 -12.16
CA VAL A 121 -15.20 -11.67 -11.12
C VAL A 121 -14.46 -12.87 -10.52
N VAL A 122 -15.03 -14.07 -10.63
CA VAL A 122 -14.45 -15.32 -10.10
C VAL A 122 -13.37 -15.89 -11.02
N GLY A 123 -13.46 -15.64 -12.33
CA GLY A 123 -12.54 -16.18 -13.34
C GLY A 123 -13.18 -17.23 -14.25
N PRO A 124 -12.38 -18.02 -15.00
CA PRO A 124 -10.93 -17.98 -15.03
C PRO A 124 -10.41 -16.71 -15.72
N TYR A 125 -9.34 -16.15 -15.19
CA TYR A 125 -8.66 -15.00 -15.78
C TYR A 125 -7.61 -15.45 -16.79
N ARG A 126 -7.54 -14.75 -17.92
CA ARG A 126 -6.53 -14.98 -18.96
C ARG A 126 -5.82 -13.68 -19.28
N ALA A 127 -4.50 -13.74 -19.41
CA ALA A 127 -3.71 -12.64 -19.93
C ALA A 127 -4.12 -12.37 -21.39
N VAL A 128 -4.42 -11.11 -21.70
CA VAL A 128 -4.88 -10.70 -23.03
C VAL A 128 -4.05 -9.58 -23.64
N GLN A 129 -3.44 -8.74 -22.80
CA GLN A 129 -2.68 -7.59 -23.26
C GLN A 129 -1.58 -7.24 -22.25
N GLN A 130 -0.46 -6.73 -22.73
CA GLN A 130 0.52 -6.02 -21.91
C GLN A 130 0.35 -4.52 -22.11
N LEU A 131 0.41 -3.78 -21.01
CA LEU A 131 0.23 -2.34 -20.99
C LEU A 131 1.44 -1.68 -20.34
N MET A 132 1.88 -0.56 -20.93
CA MET A 132 2.91 0.27 -20.35
C MET A 132 2.26 1.29 -19.42
N LEU A 133 2.43 1.11 -18.11
CA LEU A 133 2.01 2.10 -17.12
C LEU A 133 3.10 3.17 -17.06
N PRO A 134 2.79 4.44 -17.35
CA PRO A 134 3.78 5.51 -17.30
C PRO A 134 4.15 5.84 -15.84
N ALA A 135 5.22 6.61 -15.67
CA ALA A 135 5.54 7.20 -14.38
C ALA A 135 4.47 8.23 -13.96
N GLY A 136 4.28 8.37 -12.65
CA GLY A 136 3.24 9.17 -12.03
C GLY A 136 1.86 8.49 -12.03
N PHE A 137 0.84 9.30 -11.75
CA PHE A 137 -0.54 8.88 -11.89
C PHE A 137 -0.94 8.84 -13.36
N ALA A 138 -1.61 7.76 -13.77
CA ALA A 138 -2.18 7.67 -15.10
C ALA A 138 -3.52 6.94 -15.10
N ARG A 139 -4.38 7.37 -16.02
CA ARG A 139 -5.65 6.72 -16.35
C ARG A 139 -5.66 6.41 -17.84
N GLN A 140 -5.63 5.13 -18.19
CA GLN A 140 -5.56 4.66 -19.58
C GLN A 140 -6.80 3.83 -19.94
N ARG A 141 -7.44 4.14 -21.08
CA ARG A 141 -8.60 3.38 -21.55
C ARG A 141 -8.17 2.02 -22.08
N LEU A 142 -8.82 0.95 -21.62
CA LEU A 142 -8.63 -0.38 -22.15
C LEU A 142 -9.54 -0.62 -23.36
N LYS A 143 -8.97 -1.17 -24.43
CA LYS A 143 -9.73 -1.65 -25.58
C LYS A 143 -10.14 -3.09 -25.30
N VAL A 144 -11.36 -3.28 -24.80
CA VAL A 144 -11.87 -4.61 -24.41
C VAL A 144 -13.21 -4.89 -25.09
N ASP A 145 -13.49 -6.16 -25.34
CA ASP A 145 -14.74 -6.59 -25.96
C ASP A 145 -15.96 -6.39 -25.04
N ARG A 146 -17.15 -6.26 -25.65
CA ARG A 146 -18.43 -6.06 -24.94
C ARG A 146 -18.82 -7.21 -23.98
N GLY A 147 -18.13 -8.35 -24.02
CA GLY A 147 -18.39 -9.53 -23.17
C GLY A 147 -17.51 -9.68 -21.93
N VAL A 148 -16.66 -8.70 -21.61
CA VAL A 148 -15.77 -8.76 -20.44
C VAL A 148 -16.52 -8.44 -19.15
N GLY A 149 -16.56 -9.40 -18.24
CA GLY A 149 -17.23 -9.26 -16.94
C GLY A 149 -16.31 -8.79 -15.83
N ALA A 150 -15.01 -9.07 -15.92
CA ALA A 150 -14.01 -8.60 -14.97
C ALA A 150 -12.64 -8.40 -15.61
N VAL A 151 -11.89 -7.42 -15.08
CA VAL A 151 -10.53 -7.10 -15.48
C VAL A 151 -9.67 -7.01 -14.23
N ARG A 152 -8.47 -7.58 -14.28
CA ARG A 152 -7.43 -7.39 -13.26
C ARG A 152 -6.11 -7.01 -13.90
N VAL A 153 -5.27 -6.33 -13.13
CA VAL A 153 -3.95 -5.86 -13.57
C VAL A 153 -2.89 -6.52 -12.69
N ARG A 154 -1.90 -7.14 -13.34
CA ARG A 154 -0.76 -7.80 -12.69
C ARG A 154 0.54 -7.08 -13.10
#